data_AF-A0A9E1UV68-F1
#
_entry.id   AF-A0A9E1UV68-F1
#
_cell.length_a   1.000
_cell.length_b   1.000
_cell.length_c   1.000
_cell.angle_alpha   90.00
_cell.angle_beta   90.00
_cell.angle_gamma   90.00
#
_symmetry.space_group_name_H-M   'P 1'
#
loop_
_entity.id
_entity.type
_entity.pdbx_description
1 polymer ?
#
loop_
_entity_poly.entity_id
_entity_poly.type
_entity_poly.pdbx_seq_one_letter_code
_entity_poly.pdbx_strand_id
1 'polypeptide(L)'
;YHLAVSSSGAKYDAAKVGDGRPDVKWGGEWAAGTVRGRTAWIAEMRIPFATLGGAPKAGDVWRVNMARHRPSRAGSQEEESSNIIAAARNHRPDLFVPMVFTQESRIVQPKGLRATLKDVKRADQTTTYGYATFLIFSPTIESDRSLVDEPVLIEVADPAGKVIARKTMDIGRIPGRWSPVKPLMMDLGQAYKGDVTLSLWCGRKARKRKIQSFRIGPKGEVRDAK
;
A
#
# COMPACT_ATOMS: atom_id res chain seq x y z
N TYR A 1 20.64 2.24 -15.70
CA TYR A 1 20.02 1.06 -15.06
C TYR A 1 18.71 0.74 -15.76
N HIS A 2 18.36 -0.54 -15.85
CA HIS A 2 17.09 -1.03 -16.37
C HIS A 2 16.48 -1.95 -15.31
N LEU A 3 15.26 -1.63 -14.87
CA LEU A 3 14.53 -2.38 -13.85
C LEU A 3 13.13 -2.65 -14.42
N ALA A 4 12.67 -3.89 -14.35
CA ALA A 4 11.36 -4.27 -14.88
C ALA A 4 10.66 -5.29 -13.96
N VAL A 5 9.34 -5.19 -13.89
CA VAL A 5 8.49 -6.13 -13.15
C VAL A 5 7.30 -6.54 -14.01
N SER A 6 6.97 -7.83 -14.01
CA SER A 6 5.79 -8.37 -14.69
C SER A 6 4.56 -8.32 -13.79
N SER A 7 3.38 -8.54 -14.36
CA SER A 7 2.14 -8.61 -13.58
C SER A 7 2.08 -9.78 -12.60
N SER A 8 2.96 -10.80 -12.71
CA SER A 8 3.08 -11.89 -11.73
C SER A 8 4.08 -11.57 -10.61
N GLY A 9 4.77 -10.43 -10.67
CA GLY A 9 5.83 -10.07 -9.73
C GLY A 9 7.22 -10.58 -10.12
N ALA A 10 7.39 -11.16 -11.30
CA ALA A 10 8.71 -11.53 -11.81
C ALA A 10 9.55 -10.26 -12.03
N LYS A 11 10.77 -10.24 -11.50
CA LYS A 11 11.68 -9.09 -11.57
C LYS A 11 12.78 -9.34 -12.60
N TYR A 12 13.23 -8.26 -13.25
CA TYR A 12 14.41 -8.22 -14.09
C TYR A 12 15.19 -6.94 -13.80
N ASP A 13 16.51 -7.04 -13.82
CA ASP A 13 17.40 -5.90 -13.71
C ASP A 13 18.68 -6.05 -14.53
N ALA A 14 19.21 -4.91 -14.98
CA ALA A 14 20.49 -4.82 -15.65
C ALA A 14 21.14 -3.44 -15.50
N ALA A 15 22.46 -3.41 -15.53
CA ALA A 15 23.24 -2.19 -15.67
C ALA A 15 23.83 -2.09 -17.09
N LYS A 16 23.93 -0.88 -17.63
CA LYS A 16 24.64 -0.63 -18.89
C LYS A 16 25.54 0.59 -18.70
N VAL A 17 26.80 0.45 -19.05
CA VAL A 17 27.79 1.54 -19.05
C VAL A 17 28.23 1.77 -20.49
N GLY A 18 28.08 2.99 -20.99
CA GLY A 18 28.37 3.34 -22.38
C GLY A 18 27.59 2.52 -23.41
N ASP A 19 28.25 2.18 -24.51
CA ASP A 19 27.65 1.45 -25.64
C ASP A 19 27.75 -0.07 -25.54
N GLY A 20 28.35 -0.60 -24.47
CA GLY A 20 28.50 -2.04 -24.25
C GLY A 20 27.18 -2.80 -24.04
N ARG A 21 27.25 -4.14 -24.00
CA ARG A 21 26.05 -4.95 -23.69
C ARG A 21 25.58 -4.70 -22.25
N PRO A 22 24.27 -4.75 -21.97
CA PRO A 22 23.77 -4.72 -20.60
C PRO A 22 24.32 -5.89 -19.77
N ASP A 23 24.82 -5.59 -18.59
CA ASP A 23 25.14 -6.57 -17.56
C ASP A 23 23.85 -7.00 -16.85
N VAL A 24 23.34 -8.16 -17.26
CA VAL A 24 22.15 -8.81 -16.68
C VAL A 24 22.44 -9.53 -15.35
N LYS A 25 23.71 -9.55 -14.91
CA LYS A 25 24.12 -10.11 -13.61
C LYS A 25 24.34 -9.03 -12.55
N TRP A 26 24.04 -7.78 -12.87
CA TRP A 26 24.25 -6.64 -11.97
C TRP A 26 23.63 -6.83 -10.58
N GLY A 27 22.42 -7.40 -10.49
CA GLY A 27 21.83 -7.88 -9.24
C GLY A 27 21.62 -6.80 -8.18
N GLY A 28 20.99 -5.69 -8.54
CA GLY A 28 20.75 -4.58 -7.64
C GLY A 28 19.78 -4.90 -6.50
N GLU A 29 19.96 -4.23 -5.36
CA GLU A 29 19.03 -4.29 -4.23
C GLU A 29 17.79 -3.45 -4.51
N TRP A 30 16.67 -4.07 -4.85
CA TRP A 30 15.38 -3.38 -5.02
C TRP A 30 14.20 -4.36 -4.86
N ALA A 31 13.02 -3.81 -4.56
CA ALA A 31 11.83 -4.61 -4.30
C ALA A 31 10.67 -4.15 -5.17
N ALA A 32 9.83 -5.10 -5.57
CA ALA A 32 8.60 -4.83 -6.33
C ALA A 32 7.42 -5.58 -5.73
N GLY A 33 6.22 -5.00 -5.82
CA GLY A 33 4.96 -5.61 -5.45
C GLY A 33 3.92 -5.40 -6.55
N THR A 34 3.08 -6.41 -6.78
CA THR A 34 2.07 -6.34 -7.85
C THR A 34 0.72 -6.85 -7.39
N VAL A 35 -0.36 -6.22 -7.85
CA VAL A 35 -1.74 -6.72 -7.70
C VAL A 35 -2.43 -6.74 -9.05
N ARG A 36 -3.01 -7.89 -9.39
CA ARG A 36 -3.86 -8.05 -10.57
C ARG A 36 -5.31 -7.79 -10.18
N GLY A 37 -5.93 -6.82 -10.85
CA GLY A 37 -7.37 -6.61 -10.86
C GLY A 37 -8.03 -7.24 -12.08
N ARG A 38 -9.33 -6.98 -12.26
CA ARG A 38 -10.13 -7.58 -13.35
C ARG A 38 -9.74 -7.08 -14.74
N THR A 39 -9.39 -5.81 -14.87
CA THR A 39 -9.12 -5.14 -16.15
C THR A 39 -7.74 -4.47 -16.21
N ALA A 40 -7.03 -4.42 -15.09
CA ALA A 40 -5.74 -3.77 -14.95
C ALA A 40 -4.94 -4.44 -13.84
N TRP A 41 -3.65 -4.14 -13.78
CA TRP A 41 -2.80 -4.52 -12.65
C TRP A 41 -1.96 -3.31 -12.23
N ILE A 42 -1.56 -3.30 -10.97
CA ILE A 42 -0.74 -2.25 -10.36
C ILE A 42 0.62 -2.84 -10.04
N ALA A 43 1.67 -2.10 -10.35
CA ALA A 43 3.04 -2.38 -9.93
C ALA A 43 3.52 -1.26 -9.01
N GLU A 44 4.28 -1.63 -8.00
CA GLU A 44 5.01 -0.69 -7.16
C GLU A 44 6.45 -1.15 -6.99
N MET A 45 7.40 -0.21 -7.08
CA MET A 45 8.82 -0.47 -6.98
C MET A 45 9.43 0.41 -5.89
N ARG A 46 10.20 -0.22 -5.00
CA ARG A 46 11.08 0.46 -4.05
C ARG A 46 12.51 0.28 -4.54
N ILE A 47 13.15 1.39 -4.91
CA ILE A 47 14.52 1.41 -5.41
C ILE A 47 15.34 2.30 -4.45
N PRO A 48 16.13 1.69 -3.54
CA PRO A 48 17.08 2.43 -2.72
C PRO A 48 18.06 3.22 -3.60
N PHE A 49 18.33 4.47 -3.25
CA PHE A 49 19.28 5.27 -4.02
C PHE A 49 20.71 4.72 -4.00
N ALA A 50 21.11 4.06 -2.91
CA ALA A 50 22.40 3.38 -2.82
C ALA A 50 22.58 2.34 -3.94
N THR A 51 21.49 1.68 -4.36
CA THR A 51 21.48 0.76 -5.49
C THR A 51 21.87 1.45 -6.79
N LEU A 52 21.56 2.74 -6.94
CA LEU A 52 21.81 3.52 -8.16
C LEU A 52 23.08 4.39 -8.07
N GLY A 53 23.94 4.15 -7.07
CA GLY A 53 25.20 4.87 -6.87
C GLY A 53 25.15 6.02 -5.86
N GLY A 54 24.01 6.26 -5.21
CA GLY A 54 23.89 7.25 -4.13
C GLY A 54 22.63 8.12 -4.23
N ALA A 55 22.29 8.78 -3.12
CA ALA A 55 21.15 9.69 -3.06
C ALA A 55 21.42 10.98 -3.83
N PRO A 56 20.52 11.41 -4.72
CA PRO A 56 20.64 12.70 -5.40
C PRO A 56 20.42 13.85 -4.40
N LYS A 57 21.06 14.98 -4.69
CA LYS A 57 20.82 16.26 -4.00
C LYS A 57 19.61 16.96 -4.60
N ALA A 58 19.12 17.97 -3.88
CA ALA A 58 18.08 18.85 -4.41
C ALA A 58 18.58 19.58 -5.65
N GLY A 59 17.76 19.63 -6.70
CA GLY A 59 18.12 20.22 -7.98
C GLY A 59 18.91 19.29 -8.90
N ASP A 60 19.39 18.14 -8.41
CA ASP A 60 20.02 17.15 -9.28
C ASP A 60 19.00 16.67 -10.34
N VAL A 61 19.51 16.46 -11.55
CA VAL A 61 18.71 15.99 -12.68
C VAL A 61 19.20 14.61 -13.06
N TRP A 62 18.31 13.62 -12.96
CA TRP A 62 18.53 12.33 -13.61
C TRP A 62 17.70 12.24 -14.87
N ARG A 63 18.14 11.44 -15.82
CA ARG A 63 17.35 11.11 -16.99
C ARG A 63 16.61 9.80 -16.78
N VAL A 64 15.32 9.76 -17.05
CA VAL A 64 14.47 8.59 -16.84
C VAL A 64 13.61 8.30 -18.07
N ASN A 65 13.29 7.03 -18.25
CA ASN A 65 12.19 6.59 -19.08
C ASN A 65 11.39 5.52 -18.33
N MET A 66 10.09 5.45 -18.62
CA MET A 66 9.21 4.40 -18.13
C MET A 66 8.50 3.80 -19.33
N ALA A 67 8.58 2.49 -19.47
CA ALA A 67 7.95 1.76 -20.56
C ALA A 67 7.04 0.66 -20.02
N ARG A 68 6.02 0.33 -20.80
CA ARG A 68 5.14 -0.81 -20.59
C ARG A 68 5.28 -1.75 -21.77
N HIS A 69 5.60 -3.00 -21.46
CA HIS A 69 5.60 -4.12 -22.40
C HIS A 69 4.33 -4.95 -22.23
N ARG A 70 3.77 -5.42 -23.33
CA ARG A 70 2.70 -6.42 -23.35
C ARG A 70 2.86 -7.33 -24.57
N PRO A 71 2.38 -8.58 -24.53
CA PRO A 71 2.16 -9.35 -25.76
C PRO A 71 1.22 -8.59 -26.71
N SER A 72 1.52 -8.59 -28.01
CA SER A 72 0.66 -8.00 -29.04
C SER A 72 -0.71 -8.68 -29.08
N ARG A 73 -0.75 -9.98 -28.79
CA ARG A 73 -1.96 -10.80 -28.65
C ARG A 73 -1.81 -11.81 -27.49
N ALA A 74 -2.91 -12.36 -27.00
CA ALA A 74 -2.84 -13.37 -25.94
C ALA A 74 -2.01 -14.58 -26.39
N GLY A 75 -0.93 -14.88 -25.66
CA GLY A 75 -0.03 -16.00 -25.98
C GLY A 75 1.00 -15.72 -27.08
N SER A 76 1.07 -14.51 -27.64
CA SER A 76 2.09 -14.17 -28.63
C SER A 76 3.46 -13.93 -27.99
N GLN A 77 4.53 -14.29 -28.71
CA GLN A 77 5.90 -13.87 -28.40
C GLN A 77 6.20 -12.46 -28.94
N GLU A 78 5.37 -11.95 -29.84
CA GLU A 78 5.43 -10.57 -30.28
C GLU A 78 5.05 -9.63 -29.14
N GLU A 79 5.88 -8.61 -28.92
CA GLU A 79 5.66 -7.61 -27.89
C GLU A 79 5.28 -6.26 -28.49
N GLU A 80 4.33 -5.61 -27.84
CA GLU A 80 4.09 -4.18 -27.98
C GLU A 80 4.72 -3.45 -26.79
N SER A 81 5.47 -2.39 -27.12
CA SER A 81 6.03 -1.47 -26.14
C SER A 81 5.37 -0.10 -26.28
N SER A 82 4.96 0.45 -25.15
CA SER A 82 4.53 1.85 -25.06
C SER A 82 5.41 2.56 -24.05
N ASN A 83 5.95 3.72 -24.43
CA ASN A 83 6.60 4.58 -23.47
C ASN A 83 5.56 5.45 -22.77
N ILE A 84 5.65 5.50 -21.45
CA ILE A 84 4.75 6.25 -20.58
C ILE A 84 5.23 7.70 -20.46
N ILE A 85 6.55 7.94 -20.54
CA ILE A 85 7.13 9.27 -20.32
C ILE A 85 7.98 9.77 -21.51
N ALA A 86 8.84 8.95 -22.14
CA ALA A 86 9.72 9.41 -23.23
C ALA A 86 9.27 8.92 -24.62
N ALA A 87 9.29 9.78 -25.64
CA ALA A 87 8.67 9.47 -26.94
C ALA A 87 9.34 8.37 -27.78
N ALA A 88 10.58 7.94 -27.49
CA ALA A 88 11.33 7.09 -28.42
C ALA A 88 12.28 6.10 -27.73
N ARG A 89 11.96 4.80 -27.86
CA ARG A 89 12.78 3.59 -27.61
C ARG A 89 13.36 3.39 -26.19
N ASN A 90 13.15 2.18 -25.64
CA ASN A 90 13.42 1.85 -24.23
C ASN A 90 14.91 1.77 -23.84
N HIS A 91 15.82 1.68 -24.81
CA HIS A 91 17.26 1.49 -24.60
C HIS A 91 18.14 2.60 -25.18
N ARG A 92 17.60 3.82 -25.23
CA ARG A 92 18.29 5.02 -25.72
C ARG A 92 18.35 6.08 -24.60
N PRO A 93 19.35 6.02 -23.71
CA PRO A 93 19.46 6.94 -22.57
C PRO A 93 19.56 8.42 -22.99
N ASP A 94 20.01 8.69 -24.21
CA ASP A 94 20.05 10.01 -24.83
C ASP A 94 18.64 10.61 -25.05
N LEU A 95 17.60 9.77 -25.13
CA LEU A 95 16.21 10.17 -25.36
C LEU A 95 15.39 10.21 -24.06
N PHE A 96 16.00 9.90 -22.92
CA PHE A 96 15.32 9.91 -21.63
C PHE A 96 15.01 11.34 -21.18
N VAL A 97 13.85 11.53 -20.57
CA VAL A 97 13.41 12.86 -20.11
C VAL A 97 14.13 13.24 -18.82
N PRO A 98 14.36 14.53 -18.56
CA PRO A 98 14.89 14.99 -17.28
C PRO A 98 13.86 14.81 -16.15
N MET A 99 14.32 14.29 -15.03
CA MET A 99 13.63 14.21 -13.74
C MET A 99 14.45 14.98 -12.72
N VAL A 100 13.87 16.04 -12.17
CA VAL A 100 14.52 16.90 -11.17
C VAL A 100 14.17 16.40 -9.77
N PHE A 101 15.18 16.17 -8.93
CA PHE A 101 14.97 15.82 -7.53
C PHE A 101 14.74 17.06 -6.68
N THR A 102 13.77 16.99 -5.77
CA THR A 102 13.47 18.07 -4.82
C THR A 102 13.55 17.52 -3.40
N GLN A 103 13.88 18.35 -2.40
CA GLN A 103 13.87 17.91 -0.99
C GLN A 103 12.46 17.76 -0.42
N GLU A 104 11.46 18.32 -1.11
CA GLU A 104 10.08 18.12 -0.76
C GLU A 104 9.63 16.75 -1.26
N SER A 105 9.51 15.79 -0.34
CA SER A 105 8.67 14.64 -0.63
C SER A 105 7.21 15.11 -0.66
N ARG A 106 6.72 15.41 -1.87
CA ARG A 106 5.28 15.46 -2.10
C ARG A 106 4.77 14.03 -2.16
N ILE A 107 4.72 13.38 -0.99
CA ILE A 107 3.79 12.27 -0.79
C ILE A 107 2.42 12.93 -0.89
N VAL A 108 1.88 12.98 -2.10
CA VAL A 108 0.51 13.41 -2.30
C VAL A 108 -0.33 12.42 -1.49
N GLN A 109 -1.16 12.91 -0.59
CA GLN A 109 -2.02 12.03 0.19
C GLN A 109 -2.99 11.31 -0.76
N PRO A 110 -3.28 10.01 -0.56
CA PRO A 110 -4.28 9.32 -1.38
C PRO A 110 -5.62 10.03 -1.26
N LYS A 111 -6.25 10.38 -2.39
CA LYS A 111 -7.52 11.13 -2.37
C LYS A 111 -8.67 10.18 -2.11
N GLY A 112 -8.67 9.02 -2.76
CA GLY A 112 -9.60 7.91 -2.52
C GLY A 112 -9.04 6.92 -1.51
N LEU A 113 -9.41 7.07 -0.23
CA LEU A 113 -9.09 6.12 0.83
C LEU A 113 -10.40 5.71 1.50
N ARG A 114 -10.73 4.41 1.46
CA ARG A 114 -11.99 3.87 1.98
C ARG A 114 -11.72 2.63 2.80
N ALA A 115 -12.55 2.39 3.82
CA ALA A 115 -12.60 1.10 4.47
C ALA A 115 -13.99 0.49 4.45
N THR A 116 -14.04 -0.83 4.56
CA THR A 116 -15.26 -1.59 4.85
C THR A 116 -14.97 -2.60 5.96
N LEU A 117 -16.00 -2.96 6.73
CA LEU A 117 -15.91 -4.03 7.73
C LEU A 117 -16.77 -5.21 7.29
N LYS A 118 -16.22 -6.41 7.40
CA LYS A 118 -16.92 -7.68 7.26
C LYS A 118 -16.72 -8.54 8.50
N ASP A 119 -17.48 -9.63 8.59
CA ASP A 119 -17.38 -10.63 9.65
C ASP A 119 -17.46 -10.04 11.07
N VAL A 120 -18.23 -8.94 11.21
CA VAL A 120 -18.33 -8.24 12.49
C VAL A 120 -19.16 -9.06 13.45
N LYS A 121 -18.56 -9.43 14.58
CA LYS A 121 -19.23 -10.05 15.71
C LYS A 121 -18.86 -9.28 16.96
N ARG A 122 -19.87 -9.03 17.79
CA ARG A 122 -19.71 -8.50 19.14
C ARG A 122 -20.31 -9.50 20.11
N ALA A 123 -19.56 -9.86 21.14
CA ALA A 123 -20.05 -10.77 22.16
C ALA A 123 -19.46 -10.37 23.51
N ASP A 124 -20.28 -10.41 24.55
CA ASP A 124 -19.80 -10.29 25.91
C ASP A 124 -19.53 -11.69 26.46
N GLN A 125 -18.37 -11.87 27.08
CA GLN A 125 -17.90 -13.17 27.56
C GLN A 125 -17.30 -13.05 28.96
N THR A 126 -17.46 -14.11 29.74
CA THR A 126 -16.78 -14.24 31.02
C THR A 126 -15.33 -14.62 30.78
N THR A 127 -14.42 -13.84 31.34
CA THR A 127 -12.97 -14.01 31.26
C THR A 127 -12.40 -14.23 32.66
N THR A 128 -11.09 -14.48 32.76
CA THR A 128 -10.39 -14.61 34.05
C THR A 128 -10.36 -13.31 34.85
N TYR A 129 -10.51 -12.15 34.19
CA TYR A 129 -10.50 -10.82 34.80
C TYR A 129 -11.89 -10.18 34.85
N GLY A 130 -12.94 -10.95 34.56
CA GLY A 130 -14.33 -10.49 34.65
C GLY A 130 -15.08 -10.54 33.32
N TYR A 131 -16.18 -9.81 33.24
CA TYR A 131 -17.06 -9.83 32.07
C TYR A 131 -16.66 -8.75 31.06
N ALA A 132 -16.29 -9.16 29.84
CA ALA A 132 -15.71 -8.28 28.84
C ALA A 132 -16.36 -8.41 27.47
N THR A 133 -16.47 -7.29 26.74
CA THR A 133 -16.90 -7.27 25.34
C THR A 133 -15.71 -7.61 24.43
N PHE A 134 -15.93 -8.56 23.52
CA PHE A 134 -15.02 -8.91 22.44
C PHE A 134 -15.58 -8.45 21.09
N LEU A 135 -14.71 -7.92 20.25
CA LEU A 135 -15.00 -7.61 18.85
C LEU A 135 -14.18 -8.51 17.94
N ILE A 136 -14.85 -9.16 16.99
CA ILE A 136 -14.22 -9.87 15.88
C ILE A 136 -14.63 -9.17 14.60
N PHE A 137 -13.69 -8.88 13.69
CA PHE A 137 -13.98 -8.17 12.44
C PHE A 137 -12.86 -8.33 11.39
N SER A 138 -13.22 -8.17 10.12
CA SER A 138 -12.32 -8.24 8.96
C SER A 138 -12.36 -6.90 8.20
N PRO A 139 -11.42 -5.97 8.45
CA PRO A 139 -11.34 -4.72 7.71
C PRO A 139 -10.80 -4.96 6.30
N THR A 140 -11.36 -4.27 5.32
CA THR A 140 -10.76 -4.10 3.99
C THR A 140 -10.52 -2.62 3.77
N ILE A 141 -9.29 -2.26 3.42
CA ILE A 141 -8.89 -0.89 3.09
C ILE A 141 -8.58 -0.83 1.61
N GLU A 142 -9.12 0.16 0.93
CA GLU A 142 -8.90 0.43 -0.48
C GLU A 142 -8.33 1.85 -0.63
N SER A 143 -7.32 1.99 -1.49
CA SER A 143 -6.58 3.23 -1.68
C SER A 143 -6.29 3.44 -3.17
N ASP A 144 -6.39 4.68 -3.64
CA ASP A 144 -6.03 5.07 -5.02
C ASP A 144 -4.51 5.12 -5.25
N ARG A 145 -3.72 5.00 -4.18
CA ARG A 145 -2.27 4.86 -4.21
C ARG A 145 -1.77 3.90 -3.15
N SER A 146 -0.53 3.48 -3.30
CA SER A 146 0.09 2.63 -2.31
C SER A 146 0.34 3.35 -0.99
N LEU A 147 0.23 2.59 0.10
CA LEU A 147 0.50 3.02 1.48
C LEU A 147 1.64 2.19 2.07
N VAL A 148 2.68 1.90 1.28
CA VAL A 148 3.86 1.16 1.76
C VAL A 148 4.46 1.82 2.99
N ASP A 149 4.80 0.99 3.97
CA ASP A 149 5.37 1.37 5.27
C ASP A 149 4.47 2.23 6.18
N GLU A 150 3.22 2.50 5.76
CA GLU A 150 2.22 3.15 6.59
C GLU A 150 1.43 2.11 7.40
N PRO A 151 1.53 2.14 8.74
CA PRO A 151 0.77 1.22 9.57
C PRO A 151 -0.72 1.58 9.52
N VAL A 152 -1.55 0.55 9.65
CA VAL A 152 -2.97 0.75 9.94
C VAL A 152 -3.19 0.70 11.44
N LEU A 153 -3.83 1.74 11.94
CA LEU A 153 -4.23 1.83 13.33
C LEU A 153 -5.72 1.57 13.45
N ILE A 154 -6.08 0.75 14.42
CA ILE A 154 -7.45 0.42 14.76
C ILE A 154 -7.67 0.92 16.16
N GLU A 155 -8.63 1.82 16.33
CA GLU A 155 -9.02 2.35 17.63
C GLU A 155 -10.48 2.01 17.89
N VAL A 156 -10.77 1.56 19.10
CA VAL A 156 -12.15 1.37 19.57
C VAL A 156 -12.40 2.39 20.67
N ALA A 157 -13.47 3.16 20.52
CA ALA A 157 -13.96 4.08 21.53
C ALA A 157 -15.27 3.56 22.14
N ASP A 158 -15.45 3.82 23.42
CA ASP A 158 -16.69 3.52 24.15
C ASP A 158 -17.86 4.44 23.71
N PRO A 159 -19.08 4.22 24.23
CA PRO A 159 -20.22 5.08 23.90
C PRO A 159 -20.04 6.56 24.27
N ALA A 160 -19.13 6.89 25.20
CA ALA A 160 -18.80 8.25 25.60
C ALA A 160 -17.68 8.87 24.72
N GLY A 161 -17.14 8.12 23.75
CA GLY A 161 -16.08 8.55 22.85
C GLY A 161 -14.66 8.40 23.41
N LYS A 162 -14.49 7.80 24.59
CA LYS A 162 -13.16 7.52 25.15
C LYS A 162 -12.54 6.34 24.41
N VAL A 163 -11.32 6.49 23.91
CA VAL A 163 -10.57 5.37 23.29
C VAL A 163 -10.20 4.36 24.37
N ILE A 164 -10.67 3.13 24.19
CA ILE A 164 -10.57 2.03 25.16
C ILE A 164 -9.68 0.88 24.68
N ALA A 165 -9.48 0.75 23.37
CA ALA A 165 -8.58 -0.26 22.81
C ALA A 165 -7.89 0.25 21.54
N ARG A 166 -6.65 -0.20 21.31
CA ARG A 166 -5.86 0.14 20.13
C ARG A 166 -5.13 -1.08 19.60
N LYS A 167 -5.01 -1.17 18.28
CA LYS A 167 -4.18 -2.17 17.60
C LYS A 167 -3.46 -1.52 16.42
N THR A 168 -2.17 -1.75 16.30
CA THR A 168 -1.36 -1.33 15.14
C THR A 168 -1.04 -2.54 14.29
N MET A 169 -1.27 -2.42 12.98
CA MET A 169 -0.89 -3.41 11.99
C MET A 169 0.18 -2.80 11.09
N ASP A 170 1.40 -3.32 11.16
CA ASP A 170 2.45 -2.98 10.20
C ASP A 170 2.14 -3.70 8.89
N ILE A 171 1.64 -2.94 7.93
CA ILE A 171 1.29 -3.48 6.62
C ILE A 171 2.48 -3.26 5.71
N GLY A 172 3.13 -4.36 5.32
CA GLY A 172 4.28 -4.30 4.43
C GLY A 172 3.95 -3.55 3.13
N ARG A 173 2.76 -3.79 2.55
CA ARG A 173 2.26 -3.08 1.35
C ARG A 173 0.73 -3.06 1.29
N ILE A 174 0.13 -1.92 0.92
CA ILE A 174 -1.26 -1.83 0.45
C ILE A 174 -1.23 -1.46 -1.03
N PRO A 175 -1.03 -2.42 -1.95
CA PRO A 175 -1.14 -2.18 -3.38
C PRO A 175 -2.61 -1.96 -3.77
N GLY A 176 -3.11 -0.77 -3.48
CA GLY A 176 -4.49 -0.34 -3.73
C GLY A 176 -5.57 -1.02 -2.89
N ARG A 177 -5.30 -2.19 -2.30
CA ARG A 177 -6.23 -2.91 -1.41
C ARG A 177 -5.48 -3.75 -0.38
N TRP A 178 -6.00 -3.80 0.85
CA TRP A 178 -5.49 -4.65 1.93
C TRP A 178 -6.61 -5.18 2.81
N SER A 179 -6.45 -6.43 3.26
CA SER A 179 -7.25 -7.08 4.29
C SER A 179 -6.34 -8.01 5.11
N PRO A 180 -6.61 -8.23 6.41
CA PRO A 180 -5.87 -9.21 7.17
C PRO A 180 -6.22 -10.64 6.73
N VAL A 181 -5.28 -11.57 6.90
CA VAL A 181 -5.45 -12.98 6.52
C VAL A 181 -6.51 -13.69 7.36
N LYS A 182 -6.63 -13.31 8.63
CA LYS A 182 -7.65 -13.81 9.57
C LYS A 182 -8.42 -12.64 10.17
N PRO A 183 -9.69 -12.84 10.57
CA PRO A 183 -10.44 -11.85 11.34
C PRO A 183 -9.63 -11.39 12.56
N LEU A 184 -9.66 -10.10 12.81
CA LEU A 184 -9.01 -9.51 13.98
C LEU A 184 -9.94 -9.65 15.17
N MET A 185 -9.38 -10.00 16.32
CA MET A 185 -10.05 -9.98 17.61
C MET A 185 -9.50 -8.84 18.46
N MET A 186 -10.39 -8.12 19.14
CA MET A 186 -10.05 -7.13 20.16
C MET A 186 -10.90 -7.37 21.41
N ASP A 187 -10.22 -7.54 22.54
CA ASP A 187 -10.82 -7.52 23.86
C ASP A 187 -10.88 -6.07 24.37
N LEU A 188 -12.05 -5.65 24.84
CA LEU A 188 -12.29 -4.31 25.35
C LEU A 188 -12.14 -4.20 26.88
N GLY A 189 -11.76 -5.29 27.56
CA GLY A 189 -11.42 -5.35 28.98
C GLY A 189 -12.61 -5.29 29.94
N GLN A 190 -13.76 -4.78 29.49
CA GLN A 190 -15.02 -4.73 30.23
C GLN A 190 -16.21 -4.79 29.27
N ALA A 191 -17.40 -5.04 29.80
CA ALA A 191 -18.63 -5.09 29.01
C ALA A 191 -19.19 -3.69 28.73
N TYR A 192 -19.64 -3.46 27.50
CA TYR A 192 -20.28 -2.22 27.07
C TYR A 192 -21.71 -2.47 26.61
N LYS A 193 -22.67 -1.66 27.07
CA LYS A 193 -24.09 -1.81 26.71
C LYS A 193 -24.51 -1.07 25.44
N GLY A 194 -23.81 0.00 25.06
CA GLY A 194 -24.15 0.84 23.91
C GLY A 194 -23.26 0.59 22.69
N ASP A 195 -23.48 1.35 21.62
CA ASP A 195 -22.63 1.34 20.43
C ASP A 195 -21.18 1.67 20.79
N VAL A 196 -20.24 0.86 20.31
CA VAL A 196 -18.81 1.20 20.32
C VAL A 196 -18.42 1.72 18.95
N THR A 197 -17.47 2.65 18.90
CA THR A 197 -17.00 3.21 17.63
C THR A 197 -15.64 2.63 17.27
N LEU A 198 -15.57 1.86 16.18
CA LEU A 198 -14.33 1.38 15.59
C LEU A 198 -13.86 2.36 14.53
N SER A 199 -12.67 2.93 14.71
CA SER A 199 -12.05 3.85 13.75
C SER A 199 -10.79 3.23 13.16
N LEU A 200 -10.70 3.24 11.84
CA LEU A 200 -9.52 2.85 11.09
C LEU A 200 -8.75 4.09 10.67
N TRP A 201 -7.44 4.03 10.84
CA TRP A 201 -6.51 5.09 10.47
C TRP A 201 -5.34 4.49 9.68
N CYS A 202 -4.69 5.31 8.85
CA CYS A 202 -3.38 4.99 8.30
C CYS A 202 -2.39 6.09 8.70
N GLY A 203 -1.11 5.75 8.86
CA GLY A 203 -0.08 6.76 9.08
C GLY A 203 0.68 6.63 10.39
N ARG A 204 1.84 7.28 10.48
CA ARG A 204 2.65 7.38 11.71
C ARG A 204 2.47 8.71 12.44
N LYS A 205 2.36 8.64 13.78
CA LYS A 205 2.39 9.79 14.71
C LYS A 205 1.51 10.99 14.25
N ALA A 206 2.13 12.14 13.94
CA ALA A 206 1.47 13.39 13.56
C ALA A 206 0.88 13.38 12.14
N ARG A 207 1.14 12.34 11.34
CA ARG A 207 0.61 12.17 9.98
C ARG A 207 -0.49 11.11 9.89
N LYS A 208 -1.07 10.71 11.02
CA LYS A 208 -2.22 9.80 11.04
C LYS A 208 -3.42 10.44 10.36
N ARG A 209 -4.07 9.68 9.48
CA ARG A 209 -5.30 10.06 8.80
C ARG A 209 -6.39 9.06 9.12
N LYS A 210 -7.57 9.55 9.45
CA LYS A 210 -8.76 8.70 9.60
C LYS A 210 -9.19 8.21 8.22
N ILE A 211 -9.36 6.91 8.11
CA ILE A 211 -9.92 6.26 6.91
C ILE A 211 -11.44 6.30 7.01
N GLN A 212 -11.99 5.64 8.04
CA GLN A 212 -13.42 5.55 8.26
C GLN A 212 -13.69 5.13 9.71
N SER A 213 -14.85 5.52 10.22
CA SER A 213 -15.35 5.10 11.52
C SER A 213 -16.67 4.35 11.35
N PHE A 214 -16.88 3.34 12.19
CA PHE A 214 -18.06 2.49 12.19
C PHE A 214 -18.61 2.39 13.60
N ARG A 215 -19.92 2.58 13.77
CA ARG A 215 -20.63 2.22 15.00
C ARG A 215 -20.99 0.75 14.94
N ILE A 216 -20.64 0.03 16.01
CA ILE A 216 -20.94 -1.39 16.18
C ILE A 216 -21.87 -1.51 17.37
N GLY A 217 -23.14 -1.82 17.10
CA GLY A 217 -24.13 -1.97 18.16
C GLY A 217 -23.99 -3.28 18.93
N PRO A 218 -24.78 -3.48 20.00
CA PRO A 218 -24.63 -4.61 20.93
C PRO A 218 -24.79 -5.98 20.28
N LYS A 219 -25.52 -6.08 19.16
CA LYS A 219 -25.74 -7.33 18.41
C LYS A 219 -24.77 -7.48 17.23
N GLY A 220 -23.76 -6.62 17.13
CA GLY A 220 -22.78 -6.62 16.05
C GLY A 220 -23.23 -5.91 14.77
N GLU A 221 -24.36 -5.20 14.80
CA GLU A 221 -24.83 -4.39 13.68
C GLU A 221 -23.86 -3.23 13.39
N VAL A 222 -23.53 -3.05 12.12
CA VAL A 222 -22.53 -2.06 11.68
C VAL A 222 -23.23 -0.91 10.97
N ARG A 223 -22.88 0.32 11.35
CA ARG A 223 -23.34 1.55 10.69
C ARG A 223 -22.15 2.47 10.47
N ASP A 224 -22.15 3.22 9.37
CA ASP A 224 -21.16 4.27 9.18
C ASP A 224 -21.31 5.32 10.28
N ALA A 225 -20.20 5.67 10.93
CA ALA A 225 -20.14 6.79 11.84
C ALA A 225 -19.78 8.04 11.04
N LYS A 226 -20.67 9.05 11.06
CA LYS A 226 -20.37 10.38 10.51
C LYS A 226 -19.24 11.05 11.29
#